data_AF-A0A1G4J218-F1
#
_entry.id   AF-A0A1G4J218-F1
#
_cell.length_a   1.000
_cell.length_b   1.000
_cell.length_c   1.000
_cell.angle_alpha   90.00
_cell.angle_beta   90.00
_cell.angle_gamma   90.00
#
_symmetry.space_group_name_H-M   'P 1'
#
loop_
_entity.id
_entity.type
_entity.pdbx_description
1 polymer ?
#
loop_
_entity_poly.entity_id
_entity_poly.type
_entity_poly.pdbx_seq_one_letter_code
_entity_poly.pdbx_strand_id
1 'polypeptide(L)'
;MLRASVSGPLRQFLRFQSTGAIPEATQSAKQLPINVEAVYHAPLKNSIIHGDLIADVQLRSYDHENLDFYADFMLRAGFYLGMPLTGPKPLPTRRERWTVIRSPFAQAKSKENFERHTHKRLIRVWDSNPEVVELWLSYISKHSIAGVGIKCNMYQKEGVKLQQTLTKSPLLTEERKSQSLDEVVGEKVLELLDNEAFKKHM
;
A
#
# COMPACT_ATOMS: atom_id res chain seq x y z
N MET A 1 64.97 -35.80 23.63
CA MET A 1 65.39 -36.09 22.24
C MET A 1 64.78 -35.05 21.33
N LEU A 2 65.64 -34.18 20.78
CA LEU A 2 65.34 -33.19 19.76
C LEU A 2 64.99 -33.87 18.43
N ARG A 3 63.99 -33.36 17.71
CA ARG A 3 64.06 -33.18 16.26
C ARG A 3 63.11 -32.09 15.80
N ALA A 4 63.72 -30.98 15.42
CA ALA A 4 63.12 -29.90 14.66
C ALA A 4 62.86 -30.33 13.21
N SER A 5 61.82 -29.80 12.57
CA SER A 5 61.82 -29.60 11.12
C SER A 5 60.84 -28.50 10.68
N VAL A 6 61.44 -27.36 10.33
CA VAL A 6 61.13 -26.49 9.18
C VAL A 6 59.79 -25.74 9.16
N SER A 7 59.91 -24.49 9.62
CA SER A 7 59.09 -23.34 9.25
C SER A 7 59.03 -23.12 7.72
N GLY A 8 57.84 -23.27 7.14
CA GLY A 8 57.54 -22.73 5.80
C GLY A 8 57.19 -21.23 5.90
N PRO A 9 57.52 -20.41 4.89
CA PRO A 9 57.27 -18.97 4.95
C PRO A 9 55.77 -18.71 5.02
N LEU A 10 55.34 -18.10 6.13
CA LEU A 10 54.08 -17.36 6.23
C LEU A 10 53.98 -16.48 5.00
N ARG A 11 53.08 -16.84 4.07
CA ARG A 11 52.64 -15.92 3.03
C ARG A 11 52.15 -14.69 3.77
N GLN A 12 52.94 -13.64 3.72
CA GLN A 12 52.52 -12.29 4.03
C GLN A 12 51.32 -12.02 3.11
N PHE A 13 50.12 -12.29 3.60
CA PHE A 13 49.01 -11.43 3.23
C PHE A 13 49.47 -10.05 3.63
N LEU A 14 49.91 -9.28 2.64
CA LEU A 14 50.02 -7.84 2.75
C LEU A 14 48.63 -7.39 3.22
N ARG A 15 48.48 -7.25 4.54
CA ARG A 15 47.53 -6.29 5.10
C ARG A 15 47.90 -5.02 4.38
N PHE A 16 47.09 -4.64 3.42
CA PHE A 16 47.07 -3.30 2.88
C PHE A 16 46.66 -2.43 4.07
N GLN A 17 47.64 -2.09 4.91
CA GLN A 17 47.55 -1.03 5.87
C GLN A 17 47.50 0.21 5.00
N SER A 18 46.29 0.59 4.57
CA SER A 18 46.04 1.91 4.06
C SER A 18 46.24 2.88 5.22
N THR A 19 47.50 3.22 5.50
CA THR A 19 47.89 4.38 6.31
C THR A 19 47.81 5.66 5.49
N GLY A 20 47.01 5.65 4.41
CA GLY A 20 46.50 6.87 3.84
C GLY A 20 45.31 7.28 4.69
N ALA A 21 45.35 8.48 5.26
CA ALA A 21 44.12 9.14 5.66
C ALA A 21 43.16 9.02 4.47
N ILE A 22 42.00 8.38 4.69
CA ILE A 22 40.88 8.50 3.76
C ILE A 22 40.73 10.02 3.63
N PRO A 23 40.93 10.61 2.44
CA PRO A 23 40.61 12.02 2.30
C PRO A 23 39.14 12.11 2.69
N GLU A 24 38.86 12.76 3.83
CA GLU A 24 37.52 13.22 4.15
C GLU A 24 37.08 13.91 2.86
N ALA A 25 36.14 13.28 2.16
CA ALA A 25 35.70 13.79 0.89
C ALA A 25 35.02 15.12 1.22
N THR A 26 35.79 16.20 1.14
CA THR A 26 35.31 17.57 1.07
C THR A 26 34.64 17.70 -0.28
N GLN A 27 33.50 17.06 -0.42
CA GLN A 27 32.62 17.10 -1.57
C GLN A 27 31.23 17.26 -0.99
N SER A 28 30.75 18.48 -1.04
CA SER A 28 29.35 18.84 -1.02
C SER A 28 28.60 18.05 -2.10
N ALA A 29 28.38 16.75 -1.88
CA ALA A 29 27.39 16.01 -2.62
C ALA A 29 26.09 16.76 -2.40
N LYS A 30 25.48 17.28 -3.48
CA LYS A 30 24.19 17.98 -3.39
C LYS A 30 23.25 17.05 -2.62
N GLN A 31 22.93 17.41 -1.38
CA GLN A 31 22.00 16.64 -0.57
C GLN A 31 20.68 16.65 -1.32
N LEU A 32 20.26 15.47 -1.77
CA LEU A 32 18.96 15.32 -2.40
C LEU A 32 17.90 15.71 -1.36
N PRO A 33 16.79 16.33 -1.79
CA PRO A 33 15.71 16.62 -0.86
C PRO A 33 15.14 15.30 -0.31
N ILE A 34 14.65 15.34 0.93
CA ILE A 34 14.24 14.15 1.71
C ILE A 34 13.17 13.33 0.98
N ASN A 35 12.29 13.98 0.22
CA ASN A 35 11.27 13.30 -0.58
C ASN A 35 11.88 12.43 -1.69
N VAL A 36 12.90 12.93 -2.39
CA VAL A 36 13.62 12.19 -3.44
C VAL A 36 14.35 11.01 -2.82
N GLU A 37 15.02 11.22 -1.69
CA GLU A 37 15.67 10.16 -0.93
C GLU A 37 14.67 9.08 -0.48
N ALA A 38 13.51 9.48 0.05
CA ALA A 38 12.44 8.56 0.47
C ALA A 38 11.89 7.71 -0.69
N VAL A 39 11.87 8.22 -1.92
CA VAL A 39 11.47 7.47 -3.11
C VAL A 39 12.44 6.32 -3.42
N TYR A 40 13.75 6.57 -3.30
CA TYR A 40 14.78 5.56 -3.54
C TYR A 40 14.85 4.48 -2.45
N HIS A 41 14.34 4.76 -1.26
CA HIS A 41 14.33 3.83 -0.15
C HIS A 41 12.96 3.16 0.07
N ALA A 42 12.95 2.16 0.95
CA ALA A 42 11.73 1.48 1.37
C ALA A 42 10.74 2.44 2.04
N PRO A 43 9.42 2.18 1.95
CA PRO A 43 8.41 3.09 2.47
C PRO A 43 8.51 3.19 3.99
N LEU A 44 8.51 4.42 4.48
CA LEU A 44 8.45 4.74 5.90
C LEU A 44 7.11 4.30 6.50
N LYS A 45 7.10 3.98 7.79
CA LYS A 45 5.92 3.48 8.50
C LYS A 45 5.72 4.24 9.81
N ASN A 46 4.48 4.65 10.06
CA ASN A 46 4.09 5.24 11.33
C ASN A 46 3.82 4.14 12.37
N SER A 47 4.04 4.46 13.65
CA SER A 47 3.84 3.51 14.76
C SER A 47 2.37 3.40 15.16
N ILE A 48 1.97 2.21 15.63
CA ILE A 48 0.60 1.91 16.10
C ILE A 48 0.56 2.22 17.60
N ILE A 49 -0.45 2.97 18.05
CA ILE A 49 -0.57 3.45 19.44
C ILE A 49 -1.60 2.64 20.21
N HIS A 50 -2.82 2.54 19.68
CA HIS A 50 -3.97 1.93 20.34
C HIS A 50 -4.27 0.53 19.80
N GLY A 51 -3.91 0.24 18.55
CA GLY A 51 -4.15 -1.06 17.93
C GLY A 51 -5.59 -1.26 17.49
N ASP A 52 -6.30 -0.18 17.21
CA ASP A 52 -7.67 -0.20 16.70
C ASP A 52 -7.67 -0.36 15.19
N LEU A 53 -8.21 -1.49 14.71
CA LEU A 53 -8.37 -1.74 13.29
C LEU A 53 -9.56 -0.94 12.75
N ILE A 54 -9.30 -0.01 11.84
CA ILE A 54 -10.35 0.82 11.23
C ILE A 54 -10.67 0.37 9.81
N ALA A 55 -9.69 -0.07 9.04
CA ALA A 55 -9.95 -0.57 7.69
C ALA A 55 -9.00 -1.70 7.31
N ASP A 56 -9.51 -2.62 6.50
CA ASP A 56 -8.73 -3.66 5.84
C ASP A 56 -8.91 -3.58 4.34
N VAL A 57 -7.80 -3.31 3.64
CA VAL A 57 -7.77 -3.24 2.19
C VAL A 57 -7.12 -4.49 1.64
N GLN A 58 -7.90 -5.24 0.89
CA GLN A 58 -7.46 -6.42 0.17
C GLN A 58 -7.24 -6.08 -1.30
N LEU A 59 -6.01 -6.26 -1.75
CA LEU A 59 -5.62 -6.17 -3.15
C LEU A 59 -5.69 -7.54 -3.80
N ARG A 60 -6.20 -7.61 -5.03
CA ARG A 60 -6.26 -8.83 -5.83
C ARG A 60 -5.79 -8.55 -7.25
N SER A 61 -4.93 -9.39 -7.78
CA SER A 61 -4.44 -9.26 -9.16
C SER A 61 -4.09 -10.63 -9.72
N TYR A 62 -4.07 -10.74 -11.05
CA TYR A 62 -3.52 -11.92 -11.74
C TYR A 62 -2.00 -11.84 -11.92
N ASP A 63 -1.42 -10.64 -11.77
CA ASP A 63 0.02 -10.40 -11.79
C ASP A 63 0.51 -9.84 -10.45
N HIS A 64 1.71 -10.23 -10.05
CA HIS A 64 2.35 -9.87 -8.79
C HIS A 64 3.08 -8.52 -8.85
N GLU A 65 3.73 -8.18 -9.96
CA GLU A 65 4.58 -6.98 -10.07
C GLU A 65 3.78 -5.69 -9.86
N ASN A 66 2.72 -5.50 -10.64
CA ASN A 66 1.83 -4.34 -10.50
C ASN A 66 1.16 -4.28 -9.12
N LEU A 67 0.86 -5.43 -8.53
CA LEU A 67 0.20 -5.52 -7.23
C LEU A 67 1.16 -5.17 -6.08
N ASP A 68 2.42 -5.57 -6.15
CA ASP A 68 3.43 -5.25 -5.14
C ASP A 68 3.87 -3.78 -5.28
N PHE A 69 4.02 -3.27 -6.52
CA PHE A 69 4.24 -1.84 -6.79
C PHE A 69 3.11 -0.97 -6.23
N TYR A 70 1.86 -1.36 -6.47
CA TYR A 70 0.71 -0.59 -5.99
C TYR A 70 0.58 -0.64 -4.47
N ALA A 71 0.89 -1.78 -3.85
CA ALA A 71 0.94 -1.88 -2.40
C ALA A 71 1.99 -0.95 -1.78
N ASP A 72 3.18 -0.83 -2.40
CA ASP A 72 4.22 0.11 -1.98
C ASP A 72 3.74 1.56 -2.08
N PHE A 73 3.13 1.93 -3.21
CA PHE A 73 2.53 3.24 -3.42
C PHE A 73 1.47 3.59 -2.36
N MET A 74 0.58 2.65 -2.04
CA MET A 74 -0.45 2.84 -1.00
C MET A 74 0.15 3.08 0.39
N LEU A 75 1.25 2.39 0.72
CA LEU A 75 1.96 2.59 1.99
C LEU A 75 2.58 3.99 2.07
N ARG A 76 3.21 4.46 0.99
CA ARG A 76 3.78 5.82 0.93
C ARG A 76 2.69 6.88 1.11
N ALA A 77 1.57 6.74 0.42
CA ALA A 77 0.43 7.66 0.56
C ALA A 77 -0.09 7.72 2.00
N GLY A 78 -0.24 6.56 2.65
CA GLY A 78 -0.70 6.52 4.04
C GLY A 78 0.30 7.08 5.06
N PHE A 79 1.60 6.93 4.80
CA PHE A 79 2.65 7.51 5.65
C PHE A 79 2.51 9.04 5.72
N TYR A 80 2.33 9.70 4.57
CA TYR A 80 2.17 11.16 4.51
C TYR A 80 0.88 11.66 5.17
N LEU A 81 -0.18 10.84 5.19
CA LEU A 81 -1.43 11.15 5.89
C LEU A 81 -1.33 10.89 7.41
N GLY A 82 -0.18 10.46 7.93
CA GLY A 82 0.00 10.16 9.35
C GLY A 82 -0.62 8.82 9.79
N MET A 83 -1.11 8.01 8.84
CA MET A 83 -1.83 6.78 9.15
C MET A 83 -0.83 5.65 9.47
N PRO A 84 -0.98 4.91 10.58
CA PRO A 84 -0.20 3.71 10.83
C PRO A 84 -0.74 2.55 9.99
N LEU A 85 -0.04 2.27 8.89
CA LEU A 85 -0.34 1.16 7.99
C LEU A 85 0.55 -0.05 8.27
N THR A 86 -0.07 -1.22 8.38
CA THR A 86 0.67 -2.48 8.31
C THR A 86 0.82 -2.92 6.86
N GLY A 87 2.07 -3.24 6.50
CA GLY A 87 2.51 -3.55 5.13
C GLY A 87 1.75 -4.69 4.44
N PRO A 88 2.00 -4.90 3.13
CA PRO A 88 1.28 -5.89 2.33
C PRO A 88 1.55 -7.30 2.85
N LYS A 89 0.62 -7.80 3.66
CA LYS A 89 0.65 -9.19 4.11
C LYS A 89 0.26 -10.07 2.93
N PRO A 90 1.12 -10.99 2.46
CA PRO A 90 0.76 -11.92 1.41
C PRO A 90 -0.29 -12.89 1.93
N LEU A 91 -1.44 -12.93 1.25
CA LEU A 91 -2.45 -13.94 1.50
C LEU A 91 -2.27 -15.10 0.51
N PRO A 92 -2.72 -16.32 0.85
CA PRO A 92 -2.61 -17.47 -0.05
C PRO A 92 -3.21 -17.19 -1.42
N THR A 93 -2.44 -17.52 -2.46
CA THR A 93 -2.85 -17.39 -3.86
C THR A 93 -3.95 -18.40 -4.17
N ARG A 94 -4.97 -17.99 -4.93
CA ARG A 94 -5.98 -18.92 -5.44
C ARG A 94 -5.51 -19.44 -6.80
N ARG A 95 -5.41 -20.75 -6.97
CA ARG A 95 -5.08 -21.40 -8.24
C ARG A 95 -6.32 -22.07 -8.82
N GLU A 96 -6.89 -21.46 -9.85
CA GLU A 96 -7.99 -22.01 -10.63
C GLU A 96 -7.39 -22.80 -11.80
N ARG A 97 -7.80 -24.05 -12.00
CA ARG A 97 -7.30 -24.92 -13.08
C ARG A 97 -8.45 -25.41 -13.92
N TRP A 98 -8.29 -25.42 -15.24
CA TRP A 98 -9.24 -26.02 -16.16
C TRP A 98 -8.50 -26.78 -17.26
N THR A 99 -9.15 -27.81 -17.78
CA THR A 99 -8.58 -28.66 -18.83
C THR A 99 -9.47 -28.61 -20.06
N VAL A 100 -8.91 -28.28 -21.22
CA VAL A 100 -9.67 -28.12 -22.47
C VAL A 100 -9.10 -29.09 -23.51
N ILE A 101 -9.96 -29.59 -24.41
CA ILE A 101 -9.51 -30.36 -25.58
C ILE A 101 -8.77 -29.40 -26.51
N ARG A 102 -7.58 -29.79 -27.00
CA ARG A 102 -6.78 -28.92 -27.88
C ARG A 102 -7.43 -28.73 -29.26
N SER A 103 -8.02 -29.79 -29.81
CA SER A 103 -8.71 -29.77 -31.10
C SER A 103 -10.12 -29.18 -30.95
N PRO A 104 -10.62 -28.42 -31.93
CA PRO A 104 -12.02 -28.02 -31.97
C PRO A 104 -12.99 -29.21 -32.08
N PHE A 105 -12.55 -30.36 -32.60
CA PHE A 105 -13.41 -31.54 -32.78
C PHE A 105 -12.71 -32.88 -32.51
N ALA A 106 -13.47 -33.83 -31.93
CA ALA A 106 -13.23 -35.28 -31.74
C ALA A 106 -11.96 -35.77 -30.99
N GLN A 107 -10.86 -35.01 -30.92
CA GLN A 107 -9.58 -35.50 -30.38
C GLN A 107 -9.46 -35.40 -28.84
N ALA A 108 -10.34 -36.08 -28.10
CA ALA A 108 -10.45 -35.97 -26.63
C ALA A 108 -9.24 -36.50 -25.83
N LYS A 109 -8.37 -37.32 -26.43
CA LYS A 109 -7.11 -37.79 -25.82
C LYS A 109 -6.06 -36.67 -25.72
N SER A 110 -6.18 -35.64 -26.56
CA SER A 110 -5.31 -34.46 -26.56
C SER A 110 -5.95 -33.35 -25.73
N LYS A 111 -5.47 -33.18 -24.50
CA LYS A 111 -5.94 -32.15 -23.55
C LYS A 111 -4.83 -31.20 -23.17
N GLU A 112 -5.20 -29.97 -22.84
CA GLU A 112 -4.31 -28.92 -22.34
C GLU A 112 -4.81 -28.40 -21.00
N ASN A 113 -3.87 -28.19 -20.09
CA ASN A 113 -4.15 -27.67 -18.75
C ASN A 113 -3.86 -26.17 -18.75
N PHE A 114 -4.83 -25.40 -18.31
CA PHE A 114 -4.68 -23.97 -18.10
C PHE A 114 -4.87 -23.66 -16.62
N GLU A 115 -4.28 -22.55 -16.20
CA GLU A 115 -4.41 -22.06 -14.85
C GLU A 115 -4.48 -20.55 -14.78
N ARG A 116 -5.11 -20.07 -13.71
CA ARG A 116 -5.12 -18.67 -13.33
C ARG A 116 -4.83 -18.55 -11.85
N HIS A 117 -3.80 -17.78 -11.53
CA HIS A 117 -3.42 -17.46 -10.17
C HIS A 117 -3.99 -16.11 -9.80
N THR A 118 -4.73 -16.04 -8.70
CA THR A 118 -5.13 -14.77 -8.10
C THR A 118 -4.24 -14.50 -6.90
N HIS A 119 -3.32 -13.55 -7.07
CA HIS A 119 -2.47 -13.03 -6.01
C HIS A 119 -3.27 -12.08 -5.13
N LYS A 120 -3.04 -12.19 -3.82
CA LYS A 120 -3.78 -11.42 -2.81
C LYS A 120 -2.80 -10.78 -1.84
N ARG A 121 -3.01 -9.52 -1.50
CA ARG A 121 -2.32 -8.82 -0.40
C ARG A 121 -3.35 -8.18 0.51
N LEU A 122 -2.97 -8.01 1.77
CA LEU A 122 -3.77 -7.33 2.77
C LEU A 122 -2.96 -6.17 3.36
N ILE A 123 -3.53 -4.97 3.31
CA ILE A 123 -3.04 -3.78 4.00
C ILE A 123 -4.05 -3.48 5.10
N ARG A 124 -3.56 -3.22 6.32
CA ARG A 124 -4.42 -2.90 7.47
C ARG A 124 -4.12 -1.47 7.94
N VAL A 125 -5.19 -0.70 8.13
CA VAL A 125 -5.16 0.66 8.66
C VAL A 125 -5.48 0.62 10.14
N TRP A 126 -4.62 1.22 10.94
CA TRP A 126 -4.78 1.35 12.38
C TRP A 126 -4.99 2.81 12.78
N ASP A 127 -5.58 3.05 13.96
CA ASP A 127 -5.61 4.32 14.71
C ASP A 127 -5.75 5.64 13.89
N SER A 128 -6.60 5.65 12.86
CA SER A 128 -6.82 6.77 11.93
C SER A 128 -8.25 7.33 12.00
N ASN A 129 -8.44 8.62 11.71
CA ASN A 129 -9.77 9.20 11.59
C ASN A 129 -10.48 8.67 10.31
N PRO A 130 -11.77 8.30 10.36
CA PRO A 130 -12.52 7.82 9.19
C PRO A 130 -12.43 8.74 7.97
N GLU A 131 -12.48 10.06 8.14
CA GLU A 131 -12.39 11.04 7.04
C GLU A 131 -11.04 10.96 6.31
N VAL A 132 -9.96 10.73 7.05
CA VAL A 132 -8.61 10.57 6.48
C VAL A 132 -8.52 9.24 5.72
N VAL A 133 -9.18 8.19 6.20
CA VAL A 133 -9.26 6.90 5.48
C VAL A 133 -10.02 7.07 4.16
N GLU A 134 -11.12 7.80 4.16
CA GLU A 134 -11.89 8.10 2.94
C GLU A 134 -11.06 8.91 1.93
N LEU A 135 -10.33 9.94 2.39
CA LEU A 135 -9.41 10.70 1.55
C LEU A 135 -8.33 9.81 0.94
N TRP A 136 -7.72 8.94 1.75
CA TRP A 136 -6.71 7.98 1.29
C TRP A 136 -7.26 7.00 0.25
N LEU A 137 -8.46 6.45 0.48
CA LEU A 137 -9.14 5.56 -0.46
C LEU A 137 -9.48 6.27 -1.78
N SER A 138 -9.94 7.52 -1.71
CA SER A 138 -10.22 8.36 -2.88
C SER A 138 -8.95 8.60 -3.71
N TYR A 139 -7.84 8.98 -3.05
CA TYR A 139 -6.55 9.18 -3.70
C TYR A 139 -6.05 7.91 -4.40
N ILE A 140 -6.16 6.77 -3.73
CA ILE A 140 -5.74 5.47 -4.25
C ILE A 140 -6.59 5.04 -5.44
N SER A 141 -7.92 5.21 -5.36
CA SER A 141 -8.82 4.91 -6.47
C SER A 141 -8.54 5.78 -7.69
N LYS A 142 -8.19 7.05 -7.48
CA LYS A 142 -7.82 7.99 -8.55
C LYS A 142 -6.53 7.58 -9.26
N HIS A 143 -5.53 7.13 -8.51
CA HIS A 143 -4.23 6.70 -9.02
C HIS A 143 -4.10 5.16 -9.10
N SER A 144 -5.18 4.46 -9.43
CA SER A 144 -5.18 2.99 -9.53
C SER A 144 -4.32 2.51 -10.70
N ILE A 145 -3.53 1.46 -10.47
CA ILE A 145 -2.78 0.75 -11.52
C ILE A 145 -3.71 -0.23 -12.26
N ALA A 146 -3.37 -0.55 -13.51
CA ALA A 146 -4.10 -1.55 -14.28
C ALA A 146 -3.93 -2.97 -13.69
N GLY A 147 -4.99 -3.77 -13.75
CA GLY A 147 -4.96 -5.18 -13.35
C GLY A 147 -5.07 -5.46 -11.85
N VAL A 148 -5.10 -4.42 -11.01
CA VAL A 148 -5.28 -4.56 -9.55
C VAL A 148 -6.73 -4.22 -9.17
N GLY A 149 -7.43 -5.18 -8.59
CA GLY A 149 -8.73 -4.98 -7.96
C GLY A 149 -8.58 -4.73 -6.46
N ILE A 150 -9.38 -3.80 -5.94
CA ILE A 150 -9.35 -3.36 -4.55
C ILE A 150 -10.66 -3.74 -3.87
N LYS A 151 -10.59 -4.29 -2.65
CA LYS A 151 -11.72 -4.45 -1.75
C LYS A 151 -11.36 -3.80 -0.42
N CYS A 152 -12.20 -2.89 0.07
CA CYS A 152 -12.04 -2.30 1.40
C CYS A 152 -13.17 -2.79 2.31
N ASN A 153 -12.87 -3.26 3.52
CA ASN A 153 -13.88 -3.28 4.59
C ASN A 153 -13.49 -2.24 5.64
N MET A 154 -14.49 -1.47 6.08
CA MET A 154 -14.34 -0.38 7.04
C MET A 154 -15.07 -0.74 8.33
N TYR A 155 -14.41 -0.51 9.45
CA TYR A 155 -14.88 -0.83 10.79
C TYR A 155 -15.14 0.48 11.52
N GLN A 156 -16.40 0.73 11.88
CA GLN A 156 -16.82 1.89 12.66
C GLN A 156 -17.25 1.41 14.05
N LYS A 157 -16.66 2.01 15.08
CA LYS A 157 -17.05 1.74 16.47
C LYS A 157 -18.17 2.69 16.85
N GLU A 158 -19.32 2.13 17.21
CA GLU A 158 -20.49 2.89 17.64
C GLU A 158 -20.98 2.40 19.02
N GLY A 159 -21.66 3.27 19.75
CA GLY A 159 -22.28 2.89 21.02
C GLY A 159 -23.53 2.01 20.81
N VAL A 160 -23.92 1.25 21.84
CA VAL A 160 -25.08 0.34 21.79
C VAL A 160 -26.40 1.08 21.50
N LYS A 161 -26.52 2.35 21.89
CA LYS A 161 -27.70 3.19 21.63
C LYS A 161 -27.52 3.99 20.34
N LEU A 162 -27.97 3.45 19.21
CA LEU A 162 -27.84 4.08 17.88
C LEU A 162 -28.81 5.25 17.64
N GLN A 163 -30.04 5.17 18.16
CA GLN A 163 -31.11 6.13 17.82
C GLN A 163 -30.85 7.58 18.24
N GLN A 164 -30.05 7.82 19.28
CA GLN A 164 -29.78 9.17 19.80
C GLN A 164 -28.66 9.90 19.04
N THR A 165 -27.81 9.17 18.32
CA THR A 165 -26.64 9.70 17.62
C THR A 165 -27.00 10.23 16.23
N LEU A 166 -27.97 9.59 15.56
CA LEU A 166 -28.45 9.98 14.22
C LEU A 166 -29.02 11.40 14.16
N THR A 167 -29.67 11.88 15.24
CA THR A 167 -30.27 13.23 15.28
C THR A 167 -29.23 14.34 15.43
N LYS A 168 -27.96 14.00 15.70
CA LYS A 168 -26.83 14.94 15.86
C LYS A 168 -25.71 14.64 14.87
N SER A 169 -26.02 14.19 13.65
CA SER A 169 -24.98 14.10 12.62
C SER A 169 -24.52 15.53 12.22
N PRO A 170 -23.23 15.88 12.36
CA PRO A 170 -22.70 17.20 11.98
C PRO A 170 -22.71 17.48 10.47
N LEU A 171 -23.31 16.57 9.66
CA LEU A 171 -23.57 16.74 8.23
C LEU A 171 -24.28 18.05 7.86
N LEU A 172 -24.97 18.67 8.82
CA LEU A 172 -25.70 19.93 8.63
C LEU A 172 -24.88 21.18 8.98
N THR A 173 -23.66 21.05 9.51
CA THR A 173 -22.98 22.17 10.21
C THR A 173 -21.80 22.77 9.43
N GLU A 174 -21.23 22.10 8.43
CA GLU A 174 -20.03 22.61 7.75
C GLU A 174 -20.22 22.92 6.25
N GLU A 175 -19.81 24.12 5.87
CA GLU A 175 -19.65 24.53 4.46
C GLU A 175 -18.48 23.76 3.83
N ARG A 176 -18.81 22.73 3.04
CA ARG A 176 -17.80 21.95 2.32
C ARG A 176 -17.42 22.68 1.03
N LYS A 177 -16.15 23.07 0.89
CA LYS A 177 -15.59 23.49 -0.41
C LYS A 177 -15.01 22.28 -1.13
N SER A 178 -15.39 22.04 -2.37
CA SER A 178 -14.74 21.07 -3.24
C SER A 178 -13.34 21.57 -3.60
N GLN A 179 -12.31 20.99 -3.00
CA GLN A 179 -10.90 21.25 -3.35
C GLN A 179 -10.32 20.10 -4.20
N SER A 180 -11.14 19.45 -5.03
CA SER A 180 -10.72 18.30 -5.85
C SER A 180 -10.60 18.69 -7.31
N LEU A 181 -9.56 18.24 -8.02
CA LEU A 181 -9.31 18.50 -9.45
C LEU A 181 -10.50 18.20 -10.40
N ASP A 182 -11.48 17.39 -9.99
CA ASP A 182 -12.73 17.14 -10.69
C ASP A 182 -13.85 18.07 -10.14
N GLU A 183 -13.55 19.37 -10.10
CA GLU A 183 -14.34 20.40 -9.39
C GLU A 183 -15.80 20.41 -9.85
N VAL A 184 -16.07 20.27 -11.15
CA VAL A 184 -17.42 20.39 -11.72
C VAL A 184 -18.41 19.37 -11.15
N VAL A 185 -18.01 18.12 -10.97
CA VAL A 185 -18.89 17.08 -10.44
C VAL A 185 -19.07 17.27 -8.93
N GLY A 186 -17.98 17.61 -8.22
CA GLY A 186 -18.02 17.89 -6.79
C GLY A 186 -18.92 19.08 -6.45
N GLU A 187 -18.75 20.19 -7.17
CA GLU A 187 -19.58 21.39 -7.07
C GLU A 187 -21.05 21.06 -7.33
N LYS A 188 -21.35 20.25 -8.37
CA LYS A 188 -22.73 19.86 -8.65
C LYS A 188 -23.33 19.01 -7.53
N VAL A 189 -22.54 18.12 -6.93
CA VAL A 189 -23.00 17.32 -5.78
C VAL A 189 -23.26 18.22 -4.57
N LEU A 190 -22.39 19.19 -4.28
CA LEU A 190 -22.60 20.16 -3.21
C LEU A 190 -23.87 20.99 -3.44
N GLU A 191 -24.08 21.51 -4.66
CA GLU A 191 -25.29 22.23 -5.04
C GLU A 191 -26.55 21.39 -4.82
N LEU A 192 -26.51 20.09 -5.17
CA LEU A 192 -27.63 19.17 -4.96
C LEU A 192 -27.89 18.87 -3.48
N LEU A 193 -26.84 18.76 -2.67
CA LEU A 193 -26.94 18.57 -1.21
C LEU A 193 -27.52 19.81 -0.51
N ASP A 194 -27.19 21.01 -1.01
CA ASP A 194 -27.65 22.28 -0.44
C ASP A 194 -29.09 22.63 -0.81
N ASN A 195 -29.61 22.07 -1.90
CA ASN A 195 -30.96 22.29 -2.41
C ASN A 195 -32.03 21.96 -1.36
N GLU A 196 -32.97 22.87 -1.15
CA GLU A 196 -34.10 22.71 -0.23
C GLU A 196 -34.96 21.49 -0.54
N ALA A 197 -35.08 21.12 -1.82
CA ALA A 197 -35.78 19.91 -2.24
C ALA A 197 -35.15 18.65 -1.63
N PHE A 198 -33.81 18.57 -1.57
CA PHE A 198 -33.10 17.46 -0.95
C PHE A 198 -33.30 17.45 0.57
N LYS A 199 -33.17 18.62 1.22
CA LYS A 199 -33.40 18.79 2.67
C LYS A 199 -34.82 18.42 3.11
N LYS A 200 -35.82 18.63 2.25
CA LYS A 200 -37.23 18.26 2.51
C LYS A 200 -37.47 16.74 2.51
N HIS A 201 -36.60 15.96 1.86
CA HIS A 201 -36.76 14.51 1.69
C HIS A 201 -35.90 13.66 2.65
N MET A 202 -35.00 14.29 3.41
CA MET A 202 -34.30 13.69 4.56
C MET A 202 -35.22 13.63 5.79
#